data_AF-A0A4V6APZ8-F1
#
_entry.id   AF-A0A4V6APZ8-F1
#
_cell.length_a   1.000
_cell.length_b   1.000
_cell.length_c   1.000
_cell.angle_alpha   90.00
_cell.angle_beta   90.00
_cell.angle_gamma   90.00
#
_symmetry.space_group_name_H-M   'P 1'
#
loop_
_entity.id
_entity.type
_entity.pdbx_description
1 polymer ?
#
loop_
_entity_poly.entity_id
_entity_poly.type
_entity_poly.pdbx_seq_one_letter_code
_entity_poly.pdbx_strand_id
1 'polypeptide(L)'
;MDAEMYSSCTTKGSFMRWTCAATDYQYSYYDLVSLITFMLRQHQEFNGRQCIVCPWHKYKITLAEGEGLYQAVDNPTAKPLRTYWCSKGVKQRIHKVTEVNGDVYVTLNDSSEAIESDVYQTEKYRTVLLKAQPKPKPKT
;
A
#
# COMPACT_ATOMS: atom_id res chain seq x y z
N MET A 1 -16.99 -13.45 16.84
CA MET A 1 -18.34 -13.54 16.26
C MET A 1 -18.24 -12.81 14.96
N ASP A 2 -18.10 -13.61 13.92
CA ASP A 2 -17.08 -13.46 12.91
C ASP A 2 -17.70 -12.88 11.64
N ALA A 3 -17.09 -11.84 11.08
CA ALA A 3 -17.46 -11.33 9.76
C ALA A 3 -16.73 -12.17 8.72
N GLU A 4 -17.46 -13.03 8.02
CA GLU A 4 -16.94 -13.74 6.85
C GLU A 4 -16.79 -12.75 5.69
N MET A 5 -15.55 -12.34 5.42
CA MET A 5 -15.16 -11.66 4.19
C MET A 5 -15.16 -12.69 3.07
N TYR A 6 -16.27 -12.80 2.33
CA TYR A 6 -16.31 -13.62 1.12
C TYR A 6 -15.56 -12.90 -0.02
N SER A 7 -14.28 -13.24 -0.16
CA SER A 7 -13.52 -13.02 -1.39
C SER A 7 -13.77 -14.21 -2.32
N SER A 8 -14.75 -14.12 -3.22
CA SER A 8 -14.89 -15.11 -4.29
C SER A 8 -13.91 -14.78 -5.42
N CYS A 9 -12.80 -15.52 -5.46
CA CYS A 9 -11.89 -15.55 -6.59
C CYS A 9 -12.44 -16.51 -7.65
N THR A 10 -13.20 -16.00 -8.63
CA THR A 10 -13.53 -16.81 -9.80
C THR A 10 -12.38 -16.71 -10.80
N THR A 11 -11.59 -17.78 -10.88
CA THR A 11 -10.53 -17.99 -11.87
C THR A 11 -11.11 -18.25 -13.26
N LYS A 12 -11.61 -17.20 -13.92
CA LYS A 12 -11.73 -17.17 -15.39
C LYS A 12 -11.38 -15.78 -15.90
N GLY A 13 -10.12 -15.61 -16.30
CA GLY A 13 -9.56 -14.37 -16.87
C GLY A 13 -8.97 -13.44 -15.82
N SER A 14 -7.81 -12.85 -16.12
CA SER A 14 -6.93 -12.05 -15.24
C SER A 14 -7.49 -10.71 -14.72
N PHE A 15 -8.74 -10.68 -14.24
CA PHE A 15 -9.36 -9.50 -13.66
C PHE A 15 -9.99 -9.81 -12.31
N MET A 16 -9.50 -9.15 -11.24
CA MET A 16 -10.21 -9.09 -9.97
C MET A 16 -11.33 -8.05 -10.08
N ARG A 17 -12.58 -8.51 -9.98
CA ARG A 17 -13.76 -7.65 -9.92
C ARG A 17 -14.09 -7.40 -8.44
N TRP A 18 -14.00 -6.15 -7.99
CA TRP A 18 -14.54 -5.73 -6.71
C TRP A 18 -15.93 -5.14 -6.95
N THR A 19 -16.99 -5.84 -6.53
CA THR A 19 -18.34 -5.27 -6.47
C THR A 19 -18.65 -4.86 -5.04
N CYS A 20 -18.93 -3.58 -4.81
CA CYS A 20 -19.50 -3.13 -3.55
C CYS A 20 -21.01 -3.37 -3.57
N ALA A 21 -21.47 -4.47 -2.97
CA ALA A 21 -22.87 -4.61 -2.60
C ALA A 21 -23.02 -4.17 -1.16
N ALA A 22 -23.51 -2.95 -0.95
CA ALA A 22 -23.94 -2.50 0.37
C ALA A 22 -25.26 -3.20 0.70
N THR A 23 -25.21 -4.28 1.48
CA THR A 23 -26.39 -4.82 2.15
C THR A 23 -26.14 -4.79 3.65
N ASP A 24 -26.74 -3.77 4.27
CA ASP A 24 -27.20 -3.68 5.65
C ASP A 24 -26.45 -4.49 6.70
N TYR A 25 -25.40 -3.91 7.27
CA TYR A 25 -25.18 -3.96 8.71
C TYR A 25 -24.37 -2.73 9.15
N GLN A 26 -24.84 -2.04 10.17
CA GLN A 26 -24.32 -0.74 10.65
C GLN A 26 -22.85 -0.83 11.10
N TYR A 27 -21.91 -0.81 10.15
CA TYR A 27 -20.60 -0.21 10.37
C TYR A 27 -20.79 1.30 10.28
N SER A 28 -20.46 2.02 11.35
CA SER A 28 -20.58 3.47 11.32
C SER A 28 -19.69 3.99 10.19
N TYR A 29 -20.30 4.78 9.30
CA TYR A 29 -19.68 5.45 8.15
C TYR A 29 -18.31 6.08 8.48
N TYR A 30 -18.07 6.42 9.74
CA TYR A 30 -16.81 6.97 10.25
C TYR A 30 -15.60 6.02 10.22
N ASP A 31 -15.75 4.68 10.21
CA ASP A 31 -14.61 3.76 10.35
C ASP A 31 -13.96 3.39 9.00
N LEU A 32 -14.78 3.18 7.96
CA LEU A 32 -14.32 3.07 6.57
C LEU A 32 -13.79 4.41 6.05
N VAL A 33 -14.43 5.51 6.44
CA VAL A 33 -13.90 6.86 6.19
C VAL A 33 -12.59 7.08 6.94
N SER A 34 -12.38 6.52 8.15
CA SER A 34 -11.12 6.67 8.89
C SER A 34 -9.95 5.93 8.22
N LEU A 35 -10.15 4.73 7.69
CA LEU A 35 -9.11 3.96 6.99
C LEU A 35 -8.77 4.56 5.62
N ILE A 36 -9.80 5.01 4.89
CA ILE A 36 -9.64 5.75 3.63
C ILE A 36 -9.01 7.13 3.89
N THR A 37 -9.39 7.84 4.95
CA THR A 37 -8.78 9.12 5.35
C THR A 37 -7.35 8.95 5.86
N PHE A 38 -7.02 7.82 6.50
CA PHE A 38 -5.64 7.50 6.89
C PHE A 38 -4.76 7.26 5.67
N MET A 39 -5.24 6.51 4.67
CA MET A 39 -4.51 6.28 3.41
C MET A 39 -4.43 7.56 2.54
N LEU A 40 -5.51 8.34 2.46
CA LEU A 40 -5.56 9.63 1.75
C LEU A 40 -4.76 10.75 2.44
N ARG A 41 -4.31 10.58 3.69
CA ARG A 41 -3.46 11.58 4.39
C ARG A 41 -1.95 11.30 4.24
N GLN A 42 -1.55 10.14 3.70
CA GLN A 42 -0.12 9.77 3.56
C GLN A 42 0.46 10.02 2.16
N HIS A 43 -0.32 10.53 1.20
CA HIS A 43 0.24 10.97 -0.08
C HIS A 43 0.80 12.39 0.04
N GLN A 44 2.08 12.55 -0.28
CA GLN A 44 2.80 13.83 -0.21
C GLN A 44 3.62 13.98 -1.48
N GLU A 45 3.81 15.22 -1.90
CA GLU A 45 4.65 15.55 -3.04
C GLU A 45 6.10 15.76 -2.60
N PHE A 46 7.03 15.07 -3.24
CA PHE A 46 8.47 15.24 -3.04
C PHE A 46 9.16 15.36 -4.39
N ASN A 47 9.92 16.43 -4.60
CA ASN A 47 10.62 16.68 -5.87
C ASN A 47 9.68 16.68 -7.10
N GLY A 48 8.45 17.21 -6.95
CA GLY A 48 7.42 17.18 -8.00
C GLY A 48 6.81 15.80 -8.25
N ARG A 49 7.08 14.81 -7.40
CA ARG A 49 6.59 13.44 -7.53
C ARG A 49 5.63 13.09 -6.39
N GLN A 50 4.45 12.61 -6.75
CA GLN A 50 3.45 12.11 -5.81
C GLN A 50 3.95 10.80 -5.18
N CYS A 51 4.02 10.76 -3.84
CA CYS A 51 4.55 9.61 -3.11
C CYS A 51 3.63 9.21 -1.95
N ILE A 52 3.59 7.92 -1.64
CA ILE A 52 3.08 7.44 -0.36
C ILE A 52 4.20 7.42 0.69
N VAL A 53 3.89 7.84 1.91
CA VAL A 53 4.83 7.80 3.04
C VAL A 53 4.47 6.65 3.98
N CYS A 54 5.41 5.72 4.16
CA CYS A 54 5.25 4.62 5.11
C CYS A 54 5.10 5.16 6.55
N PRO A 55 4.06 4.78 7.31
CA PRO A 55 3.84 5.31 8.65
C PRO A 55 4.92 4.88 9.65
N TRP A 56 5.55 3.71 9.46
CA TRP A 56 6.52 3.13 10.39
C TRP A 56 7.93 3.71 10.21
N HIS A 57 8.42 3.75 8.96
CA HIS A 57 9.82 4.11 8.67
C HIS A 57 9.99 5.40 7.87
N LYS A 58 8.88 6.07 7.51
CA LYS A 58 8.85 7.33 6.73
C LYS A 58 9.54 7.26 5.37
N TYR A 59 9.67 6.05 4.82
CA TYR A 59 10.06 5.83 3.43
C TYR A 59 9.03 6.43 2.49
N LYS A 60 9.53 7.02 1.40
CA LYS A 60 8.74 7.73 0.39
C LYS A 60 8.79 6.90 -0.89
N ILE A 61 7.65 6.39 -1.32
CA ILE A 61 7.54 5.55 -2.51
C ILE A 61 6.72 6.30 -3.55
N THR A 62 7.25 6.49 -4.76
CA THR A 62 6.52 7.18 -5.84
C THR A 62 5.30 6.37 -6.29
N LEU A 63 4.17 7.04 -6.51
CA LEU A 63 2.94 6.38 -6.97
C LEU A 63 3.05 5.90 -8.43
N ALA A 64 3.82 6.62 -9.26
CA ALA A 64 3.94 6.32 -10.68
C ALA A 64 4.83 5.10 -10.96
N GLU A 65 5.99 5.00 -10.29
CA GLU A 65 7.05 4.05 -10.65
C GLU A 65 7.44 3.13 -9.48
N GLY A 66 6.95 3.39 -8.26
CA GLY A 66 7.29 2.58 -7.09
C GLY A 66 8.73 2.79 -6.59
N GLU A 67 9.34 3.92 -6.94
CA GLU A 67 10.72 4.25 -6.56
C GLU A 67 10.82 4.74 -5.12
N GLY A 68 11.86 4.29 -4.42
CA GLY A 68 12.17 4.79 -3.08
C GLY A 68 12.99 6.08 -3.12
N LEU A 69 12.40 7.20 -2.69
CA LEU A 69 13.09 8.50 -2.66
C LEU A 69 13.76 8.78 -1.31
N TYR A 70 14.92 9.44 -1.36
CA TYR A 70 15.62 9.97 -0.19
C TYR A 70 16.33 11.29 -0.51
N GLN A 71 16.61 12.09 0.52
CA GLN A 71 17.47 13.26 0.39
C GLN A 71 18.90 12.87 0.71
N ALA A 72 19.79 13.05 -0.26
CA ALA A 72 21.24 12.92 -0.07
C ALA A 72 21.82 14.25 0.43
N VAL A 73 22.94 14.16 1.14
CA VAL A 73 23.72 15.30 1.62
C VAL A 73 25.11 15.19 0.99
N ASP A 74 25.55 16.21 0.26
CA ASP A 74 26.87 16.19 -0.38
C ASP A 74 28.01 16.24 0.64
N ASN A 75 27.95 17.22 1.55
CA ASN A 75 28.94 17.40 2.60
C ASN A 75 28.24 17.59 3.94
N PRO A 76 28.32 16.60 4.86
CA PRO A 76 27.63 16.66 6.16
C PRO A 76 28.22 17.69 7.13
N THR A 77 29.41 18.21 6.85
CA THR A 77 30.10 19.20 7.71
C THR A 77 29.85 20.64 7.24
N ALA A 78 29.42 20.84 5.99
CA ALA A 78 29.14 22.16 5.44
C ALA A 78 27.84 22.76 6.01
N LYS A 79 27.86 24.07 6.29
CA LYS A 79 26.68 24.84 6.71
C LYS A 79 26.46 26.01 5.74
N PRO A 80 25.26 26.18 5.15
CA PRO A 80 24.08 25.33 5.30
C PRO A 80 24.25 23.98 4.60
N LEU A 81 23.55 22.95 5.11
CA LEU A 81 23.50 21.64 4.46
C LEU A 81 22.86 21.78 3.09
N ARG A 82 23.55 21.30 2.06
CA ARG A 82 22.99 21.18 0.72
C ARG A 82 22.46 19.76 0.54
N THR A 83 21.18 19.66 0.23
CA THR A 83 20.52 18.37 -0.03
C THR A 83 19.88 18.34 -1.40
N TYR A 84 19.78 17.14 -1.96
CA TYR A 84 19.14 16.88 -3.24
C TYR A 84 18.43 15.53 -3.18
N TRP A 85 17.43 15.37 -4.04
CA TRP A 85 16.64 14.15 -4.09
C TRP A 85 17.31 13.09 -4.96
N CYS A 86 17.35 11.87 -4.44
CA CYS A 86 17.88 10.70 -5.12
C CYS A 86 16.86 9.55 -5.08
N SER A 87 16.96 8.65 -6.06
CA SER A 87 16.20 7.41 -6.12
C SER A 87 17.06 6.24 -5.64
N LYS A 88 16.46 5.31 -4.88
CA LYS A 88 17.03 3.99 -4.57
C LYS A 88 16.66 2.92 -5.62
N GLY A 89 16.05 3.33 -6.73
CA GLY A 89 15.41 2.45 -7.70
C GLY A 89 14.01 2.01 -7.26
N VAL A 90 13.39 1.16 -8.06
CA VAL A 90 12.06 0.58 -7.80
C VAL A 90 12.12 -0.32 -6.57
N LYS A 91 11.34 0.03 -5.55
CA LYS A 91 11.23 -0.72 -4.28
C LYS A 91 9.87 -1.37 -4.09
N GLN A 92 8.84 -0.84 -4.76
CA GLN A 92 7.48 -1.34 -4.68
C GLN A 92 6.97 -1.67 -6.07
N ARG A 93 6.44 -2.89 -6.26
CA ARG A 93 5.79 -3.28 -7.51
C ARG A 93 4.53 -2.44 -7.75
N ILE A 94 4.46 -1.82 -8.92
CA ILE A 94 3.29 -1.07 -9.37
C ILE A 94 2.35 -2.00 -10.16
N HIS A 95 1.07 -1.88 -9.86
CA HIS A 95 -0.02 -2.53 -10.58
C HIS A 95 -0.80 -1.49 -11.38
N LYS A 96 -1.39 -1.91 -12.49
CA LYS A 96 -2.18 -1.01 -13.32
C LYS A 96 -3.58 -0.88 -12.72
N VAL A 97 -4.06 0.34 -12.58
CA VAL A 97 -5.41 0.64 -12.11
C VAL A 97 -6.19 1.30 -13.25
N THR A 98 -7.42 0.86 -13.46
CA THR A 98 -8.35 1.44 -14.45
C THR A 98 -9.70 1.67 -13.80
N GLU A 99 -10.23 2.88 -13.94
CA GLU A 99 -11.58 3.24 -13.46
C GLU A 99 -12.56 3.20 -14.64
N VAL A 100 -13.67 2.48 -14.48
CA VAL A 100 -14.74 2.38 -15.48
C VAL A 100 -16.08 2.49 -14.79
N ASN A 101 -16.89 3.49 -15.13
CA ASN A 101 -18.22 3.73 -14.56
C ASN A 101 -18.24 3.81 -13.02
N GLY A 102 -17.18 4.37 -12.41
CA GLY A 102 -17.04 4.46 -10.95
C GLY A 102 -16.52 3.19 -10.27
N ASP A 103 -16.35 2.09 -11.01
CA ASP A 103 -15.70 0.89 -10.52
C ASP A 103 -14.18 0.94 -10.77
N VAL A 104 -13.40 0.51 -9.78
CA VAL A 104 -11.93 0.46 -9.86
C VAL A 104 -11.47 -0.97 -10.12
N TYR A 105 -10.76 -1.18 -11.22
CA TYR A 105 -10.17 -2.45 -11.61
C TYR A 105 -8.66 -2.39 -11.48
N VAL A 106 -8.07 -3.46 -10.95
CA VAL A 106 -6.62 -3.58 -10.81
C VAL A 106 -6.13 -4.75 -11.66
N THR A 107 -5.26 -4.47 -12.61
CA THR A 107 -4.51 -5.48 -13.36
C THR A 107 -3.17 -5.69 -12.67
N LEU A 108 -2.97 -6.89 -12.13
CA LEU A 108 -1.74 -7.27 -11.47
C LEU A 108 -0.57 -7.24 -12.47
N ASN A 109 0.58 -6.81 -11.97
CA ASN A 109 1.83 -6.85 -12.71
C ASN A 109 2.49 -8.18 -12.40
N ASP A 110 2.51 -9.07 -13.38
CA ASP A 110 3.02 -10.44 -13.31
C ASP A 110 4.46 -10.57 -13.84
N SER A 111 5.16 -9.44 -14.04
CA SER A 111 6.58 -9.45 -14.42
C SER A 111 7.40 -10.31 -13.46
N SER A 112 8.24 -11.17 -14.01
CA SER A 112 9.14 -12.06 -13.28
C SER A 112 10.34 -11.36 -12.63
N GLU A 113 10.54 -10.07 -12.91
CA GLU A 113 11.60 -9.28 -12.28
C GLU A 113 11.40 -9.25 -10.77
N ALA A 114 12.43 -9.62 -10.01
CA ALA A 114 12.33 -9.62 -8.55
C ALA A 114 12.38 -8.17 -8.01
N ILE A 115 11.34 -7.78 -7.28
CA ILE A 115 11.28 -6.49 -6.57
C ILE A 115 11.29 -6.77 -5.07
N GLU A 116 11.97 -5.93 -4.29
CA GLU A 116 12.10 -6.10 -2.83
C GLU A 116 10.74 -6.26 -2.12
N SER A 117 9.70 -5.58 -2.61
CA SER A 117 8.33 -5.69 -2.08
C SER A 117 7.75 -7.11 -2.16
N ASP A 118 8.18 -7.93 -3.12
CA ASP A 118 7.57 -9.23 -3.40
C ASP A 118 7.76 -10.20 -2.23
N VAL A 119 8.86 -10.06 -1.47
CA VAL A 119 9.12 -10.87 -0.25
C VAL A 119 7.97 -10.75 0.75
N TYR A 120 7.43 -9.55 0.91
CA TYR A 120 6.36 -9.26 1.86
C TYR A 120 4.99 -9.77 1.40
N GLN A 121 4.84 -10.08 0.10
CA GLN A 121 3.62 -10.65 -0.48
C GLN A 121 3.57 -12.18 -0.38
N THR A 122 4.67 -12.84 -0.02
CA THR A 122 4.74 -14.31 0.09
C THR A 122 3.89 -14.86 1.24
N GLU A 123 3.37 -16.07 1.06
CA GLU A 123 2.57 -16.77 2.08
C GLU A 123 3.32 -16.94 3.40
N LYS A 124 4.63 -17.23 3.32
CA LYS A 124 5.51 -17.33 4.47
C LYS A 124 5.49 -16.04 5.30
N TYR A 125 5.62 -14.88 4.67
CA TYR A 125 5.64 -13.60 5.37
C TYR A 125 4.27 -13.25 5.96
N ARG A 126 3.18 -13.50 5.21
CA ARG A 126 1.79 -13.30 5.68
C ARG A 126 1.48 -14.16 6.91
N THR A 127 1.89 -15.43 6.89
CA THR A 127 1.69 -16.35 8.02
C THR A 127 2.43 -15.89 9.29
N VAL A 128 3.65 -15.36 9.15
CA VAL A 128 4.41 -14.82 10.29
C VAL A 128 3.73 -13.59 10.87
N LEU A 129 3.25 -12.67 10.03
CA LEU A 129 2.49 -11.50 10.49
C LEU A 129 1.22 -11.89 11.25
N LEU A 130 0.47 -12.88 10.76
CA LEU A 130 -0.75 -13.35 11.41
C LEU A 130 -0.48 -13.98 12.78
N LYS A 131 0.64 -14.71 12.93
CA LYS A 131 1.04 -15.31 14.21
C LYS A 131 1.55 -14.29 15.23
N ALA A 132 2.06 -13.15 14.77
CA ALA A 132 2.56 -12.07 15.62
C ALA A 132 1.44 -11.19 16.21
N GLN A 133 0.21 -11.31 15.71
CA GLN A 133 -0.91 -10.55 16.25
C GLN A 133 -1.25 -11.01 17.67
N PRO A 134 -1.43 -10.08 18.64
CA PRO A 134 -1.75 -10.43 20.00
C PRO A 134 -3.10 -11.16 20.03
N LYS A 135 -3.13 -12.33 20.69
CA LYS A 135 -4.38 -13.08 20.88
C LYS A 135 -5.39 -12.17 21.60
N PRO A 136 -6.66 -12.17 21.18
CA PRO A 136 -7.68 -11.38 21.84
C PRO A 136 -7.71 -11.76 23.33
N LYS A 137 -7.60 -10.75 24.20
CA LYS A 137 -7.69 -10.97 25.65
C LYS A 137 -9.07 -11.56 25.95
N PRO A 138 -9.16 -12.61 26.79
CA PRO A 138 -10.45 -13.16 27.18
C PRO A 138 -11.28 -12.05 27.82
N LYS A 139 -12.52 -11.89 27.34
CA LYS A 139 -13.48 -10.96 27.92
C LYS A 139 -13.79 -11.46 29.34
N THR A 140 -13.42 -10.67 30.33
CA THR A 140 -13.83 -10.87 31.74
C THR A 140 -15.22 -10.31 31.95
#